data_AF-A0A832LXE3-F1
#
_entry.id   AF-A0A832LXE3-F1
#
_cell.length_a   1.000
_cell.length_b   1.000
_cell.length_c   1.000
_cell.angle_alpha   90.00
_cell.angle_beta   90.00
_cell.angle_gamma   90.00
#
_symmetry.space_group_name_H-M   'P 1'
#
loop_
_entity.id
_entity.type
_entity.pdbx_description
1 polymer ?
#
loop_
_entity_poly.entity_id
_entity_poly.type
_entity_poly.pdbx_seq_one_letter_code
_entity_poly.pdbx_strand_id
1 'polypeptide(L)'
;MKKIKLLLLIVFAFVFANANSAIIMQPYLMGVQKNSVWVLVECNSADTVTINFGLTPSYGNNAKTNIISTTTNSTYVHKIELTGLNENTVYYYKATQLASTSAGYNFITACNEQTDFRFLLIGDYRTGTSVHDQITAIVPAYNPRFYLNGGDVANTGSYTTFKNEFFRQGELDIISKVPFFLAPGNHEGWGTNTKAFTKGITLQSGTEDYYSFDYCCSSR
;
A
#
# COMPACT_ATOMS: atom_id res chain seq x y z
N MET A 1 -66.04 -26.82 28.06
CA MET A 1 -64.64 -27.21 27.76
C MET A 1 -64.08 -26.29 26.68
N LYS A 2 -63.35 -25.21 27.03
CA LYS A 2 -62.71 -24.31 26.07
C LYS A 2 -61.24 -24.73 25.89
N LYS A 3 -60.85 -25.09 24.66
CA LYS A 3 -59.47 -25.43 24.31
C LYS A 3 -58.69 -24.13 24.07
N ILE A 4 -57.70 -23.85 24.91
CA ILE A 4 -56.74 -22.75 24.70
C ILE A 4 -55.65 -23.27 23.77
N LYS A 5 -55.51 -22.69 22.58
CA LYS A 5 -54.36 -22.93 21.70
C LYS A 5 -53.25 -21.95 22.08
N LEU A 6 -52.15 -22.48 22.60
CA LEU A 6 -50.93 -21.72 22.86
C LEU A 6 -50.17 -21.57 21.54
N LEU A 7 -50.04 -20.35 21.05
CA LEU A 7 -49.26 -20.02 19.86
C LEU A 7 -47.82 -19.70 20.32
N LEU A 8 -46.85 -20.56 20.02
CA LEU A 8 -45.42 -20.24 20.24
C LEU A 8 -44.96 -19.26 19.16
N LEU A 9 -44.58 -18.06 19.56
CA LEU A 9 -43.91 -17.07 18.71
C LEU A 9 -42.40 -17.35 18.75
N ILE A 10 -41.85 -17.93 17.67
CA ILE A 10 -40.41 -18.11 17.52
C ILE A 10 -39.83 -16.78 17.02
N VAL A 11 -39.15 -16.05 17.90
CA VAL A 11 -38.39 -14.85 17.53
C VAL A 11 -37.03 -15.31 17.03
N PHE A 12 -36.82 -15.27 15.71
CA PHE A 12 -35.49 -15.43 15.11
C PHE A 12 -34.69 -14.14 15.35
N ALA A 13 -33.83 -14.13 16.37
CA ALA A 13 -32.80 -13.11 16.51
C ALA A 13 -31.73 -13.36 15.44
N PHE A 14 -31.76 -12.58 14.36
CA PHE A 14 -30.62 -12.51 13.44
C PHE A 14 -29.46 -11.86 14.18
N VAL A 15 -28.55 -12.68 14.69
CA VAL A 15 -27.22 -12.22 15.09
C VAL A 15 -26.47 -11.93 13.80
N PHE A 16 -26.46 -10.67 13.38
CA PHE A 16 -25.50 -10.22 12.38
C PHE A 16 -24.12 -10.37 12.99
N ALA A 17 -23.41 -11.43 12.61
CA ALA A 17 -21.97 -11.48 12.82
C ALA A 17 -21.40 -10.28 12.06
N ASN A 18 -20.91 -9.27 12.80
CA ASN A 18 -20.09 -8.22 12.21
C ASN A 18 -18.82 -8.90 11.72
N ALA A 19 -18.81 -9.34 10.46
CA ALA A 19 -17.59 -9.63 9.75
C ALA A 19 -16.86 -8.29 9.60
N ASN A 20 -16.12 -7.91 10.64
CA ASN A 20 -15.27 -6.74 10.59
C ASN A 20 -14.17 -7.04 9.57
N SER A 21 -14.31 -6.48 8.37
CA SER A 21 -13.17 -6.37 7.48
C SER A 21 -12.10 -5.54 8.16
N ALA A 22 -10.88 -6.04 8.13
CA ALA A 22 -9.73 -5.43 8.76
C ALA A 22 -8.69 -5.10 7.69
N ILE A 23 -8.22 -3.85 7.75
CA ILE A 23 -6.91 -3.50 7.24
C ILE A 23 -5.91 -4.32 8.09
N ILE A 24 -5.23 -5.28 7.48
CA ILE A 24 -4.32 -6.21 8.17
C ILE A 24 -2.85 -5.81 8.01
N MET A 25 -2.57 -4.84 7.15
CA MET A 25 -1.26 -4.22 7.01
C MET A 25 -1.46 -2.73 6.73
N GLN A 26 -0.61 -1.89 7.32
CA GLN A 26 -0.64 -0.46 7.08
C GLN A 26 -0.50 -0.13 5.58
N PRO A 27 -1.09 0.99 5.12
CA PRO A 27 -0.96 1.39 3.74
C PRO A 27 0.50 1.74 3.38
N TYR A 28 0.86 1.52 2.13
CA TYR A 28 2.17 1.89 1.58
C TYR A 28 2.04 2.53 0.19
N LEU A 29 3.08 3.23 -0.23
CA LEU A 29 3.06 4.11 -1.39
C LEU A 29 3.96 3.59 -2.50
N MET A 30 3.47 3.66 -3.73
CA MET A 30 4.22 3.31 -4.92
C MET A 30 4.05 4.34 -6.03
N GLY A 31 5.02 4.43 -6.92
CA GLY A 31 4.83 5.05 -8.22
C GLY A 31 4.46 6.53 -8.19
N VAL A 32 5.12 7.33 -7.34
CA VAL A 32 4.84 8.77 -7.25
C VAL A 32 5.20 9.50 -8.54
N GLN A 33 4.32 10.38 -8.97
CA GLN A 33 4.48 11.26 -10.11
C GLN A 33 4.26 12.71 -9.68
N LYS A 34 4.32 13.65 -10.63
CA LYS A 34 4.06 15.08 -10.37
C LYS A 34 2.64 15.31 -9.81
N ASN A 35 1.65 14.59 -10.35
CA ASN A 35 0.23 14.79 -10.03
C ASN A 35 -0.50 13.53 -9.54
N SER A 36 0.22 12.43 -9.30
CA SER A 36 -0.38 11.20 -8.79
C SER A 36 0.54 10.38 -7.89
N VAL A 37 -0.06 9.48 -7.11
CA VAL A 37 0.65 8.41 -6.39
C VAL A 37 -0.30 7.22 -6.20
N TRP A 38 0.25 6.02 -6.07
CA TRP A 38 -0.51 4.84 -5.72
C TRP A 38 -0.40 4.51 -4.24
N VAL A 39 -1.54 4.27 -3.60
CA VAL A 39 -1.66 3.75 -2.23
C VAL A 39 -2.09 2.29 -2.32
N LEU A 40 -1.33 1.41 -1.70
CA LEU A 40 -1.64 -0.01 -1.60
C LEU A 40 -1.98 -0.36 -0.15
N VAL A 41 -3.02 -1.17 0.04
CA VAL A 41 -3.53 -1.56 1.37
C VAL A 41 -3.90 -3.02 1.33
N GLU A 42 -3.37 -3.81 2.26
CA GLU A 42 -3.77 -5.21 2.39
C GLU A 42 -4.89 -5.38 3.42
N CYS A 43 -5.94 -6.08 3.02
CA CYS A 43 -7.14 -6.33 3.79
C CYS A 43 -7.51 -7.82 3.79
N ASN A 44 -8.29 -8.25 4.76
CA ASN A 44 -8.85 -9.60 4.82
C ASN A 44 -10.21 -9.76 4.09
N SER A 45 -10.74 -8.69 3.50
CA SER A 45 -11.93 -8.69 2.62
C SER A 45 -11.64 -7.92 1.34
N ALA A 46 -12.43 -8.22 0.30
CA ALA A 46 -12.45 -7.51 -0.98
C ALA A 46 -13.35 -6.25 -0.96
N ASP A 47 -13.98 -5.91 0.17
CA ASP A 47 -14.78 -4.68 0.31
C ASP A 47 -13.97 -3.44 -0.05
N THR A 48 -14.61 -2.43 -0.63
CA THR A 48 -13.90 -1.23 -1.10
C THR A 48 -13.14 -0.52 0.03
N VAL A 49 -11.85 -0.28 -0.20
CA VAL A 49 -11.04 0.63 0.60
C VAL A 49 -11.21 2.05 0.07
N THR A 50 -11.40 3.00 0.98
CA THR A 50 -11.37 4.44 0.71
C THR A 50 -10.13 5.07 1.33
N ILE A 51 -9.33 5.77 0.52
CA ILE A 51 -8.25 6.63 0.99
C ILE A 51 -8.81 8.04 1.16
N ASN A 52 -8.75 8.57 2.38
CA ASN A 52 -9.04 9.98 2.66
C ASN A 52 -7.72 10.73 2.63
N PHE A 53 -7.62 11.80 1.85
CA PHE A 53 -6.38 12.54 1.67
C PHE A 53 -6.59 14.05 1.52
N GLY A 54 -5.56 14.84 1.76
CA GLY A 54 -5.61 16.30 1.60
C GLY A 54 -4.34 17.01 2.07
N LEU A 55 -4.35 18.34 1.97
CA LEU A 55 -3.20 19.19 2.34
C LEU A 55 -3.01 19.33 3.86
N THR A 56 -3.98 18.87 4.64
CA THR A 56 -3.95 18.90 6.11
C THR A 56 -4.42 17.55 6.67
N PRO A 57 -4.16 17.24 7.96
CA PRO A 57 -4.69 16.06 8.63
C PRO A 57 -6.23 15.97 8.69
N SER A 58 -6.95 17.06 8.39
CA SER A 58 -8.41 17.04 8.22
C SER A 58 -8.84 16.45 6.86
N TYR A 59 -7.87 16.13 6.00
CA TYR A 59 -8.07 15.61 4.65
C TYR A 59 -8.92 16.58 3.81
N GLY A 60 -9.89 16.09 3.05
CA GLY A 60 -10.80 16.90 2.24
C GLY A 60 -11.17 16.25 0.92
N ASN A 61 -10.36 15.31 0.46
CA ASN A 61 -10.60 14.50 -0.73
C ASN A 61 -10.65 13.01 -0.37
N ASN A 62 -11.22 12.21 -1.26
CA ASN A 62 -11.21 10.76 -1.14
C ASN A 62 -11.05 10.08 -2.51
N ALA A 63 -10.44 8.90 -2.49
CA ALA A 63 -10.33 7.99 -3.63
C ALA A 63 -10.64 6.56 -3.17
N LYS A 64 -11.10 5.72 -4.08
CA LYS A 64 -11.55 4.35 -3.79
C LYS A 64 -10.71 3.33 -4.56
N THR A 65 -10.76 2.08 -4.11
CA THR A 65 -10.14 0.92 -4.79
C THR A 65 -10.32 0.96 -6.31
N ASN A 66 -9.20 1.02 -7.05
CA ASN A 66 -9.16 0.86 -8.51
C ASN A 66 -8.97 -0.62 -8.89
N ILE A 67 -8.04 -1.29 -8.20
CA ILE A 67 -7.62 -2.66 -8.51
C ILE A 67 -7.55 -3.46 -7.21
N ILE A 68 -7.95 -4.73 -7.27
CA ILE A 68 -7.75 -5.71 -6.19
C ILE A 68 -6.86 -6.83 -6.73
N SER A 69 -5.83 -7.19 -5.97
CA SER A 69 -5.01 -8.38 -6.24
C SER A 69 -5.11 -9.35 -5.08
N THR A 70 -5.49 -10.60 -5.36
CA THR A 70 -5.58 -11.64 -4.34
C THR A 70 -4.20 -12.27 -4.10
N THR A 71 -3.83 -12.44 -2.83
CA THR A 71 -2.61 -13.14 -2.44
C THR A 71 -2.84 -14.64 -2.36
N THR A 72 -1.75 -15.41 -2.26
CA THR A 72 -1.83 -16.86 -2.01
C THR A 72 -2.42 -17.22 -0.63
N ASN A 73 -2.53 -16.26 0.30
CA ASN A 73 -3.11 -16.47 1.63
C ASN A 73 -4.58 -16.01 1.73
N SER A 74 -5.26 -15.84 0.58
CA SER A 74 -6.65 -15.36 0.51
C SER A 74 -6.86 -13.97 1.14
N THR A 75 -5.84 -13.12 1.09
CA THR A 75 -5.94 -11.70 1.44
C THR A 75 -5.99 -10.84 0.17
N TYR A 76 -6.38 -9.58 0.31
CA TYR A 76 -6.65 -8.68 -0.81
C TYR A 76 -5.79 -7.44 -0.72
N VAL A 77 -4.93 -7.22 -1.72
CA VAL A 77 -4.19 -5.96 -1.87
C VAL A 77 -5.00 -5.02 -2.75
N HIS A 78 -5.58 -4.01 -2.11
CA HIS A 78 -6.28 -2.91 -2.77
C HIS A 78 -5.25 -1.90 -3.27
N LYS A 79 -5.40 -1.45 -4.52
CA LYS A 79 -4.55 -0.44 -5.13
C LYS A 79 -5.41 0.76 -5.53
N ILE A 80 -5.06 1.93 -4.99
CA ILE A 80 -5.82 3.18 -5.09
C ILE A 80 -4.91 4.25 -5.71
N GLU A 81 -5.31 4.85 -6.82
CA GLU A 81 -4.61 6.01 -7.38
C GLU A 81 -5.17 7.30 -6.80
N LEU A 82 -4.29 8.11 -6.22
CA LEU A 82 -4.58 9.50 -5.91
C LEU A 82 -4.14 10.33 -7.11
N THR A 83 -5.05 11.05 -7.74
CA THR A 83 -4.79 11.89 -8.93
C THR A 83 -5.15 13.35 -8.67
N GLY A 84 -4.77 14.23 -9.59
CA GLY A 84 -5.04 15.68 -9.46
C GLY A 84 -4.26 16.33 -8.32
N LEU A 85 -3.12 15.74 -7.94
CA LEU A 85 -2.25 16.27 -6.90
C LEU A 85 -1.42 17.43 -7.44
N ASN A 86 -1.09 18.38 -6.57
CA ASN A 86 -0.10 19.40 -6.87
C ASN A 86 1.30 18.80 -6.77
N GLU A 87 2.20 19.21 -7.66
CA GLU A 87 3.61 18.84 -7.60
C GLU A 87 4.30 19.43 -6.36
N ASN A 88 5.40 18.79 -5.94
CA ASN A 88 6.22 19.18 -4.80
C ASN A 88 5.44 19.53 -3.52
N THR A 89 4.36 18.81 -3.24
CA THR A 89 3.39 19.15 -2.19
C THR A 89 3.23 18.00 -1.19
N VAL A 90 3.18 18.35 0.10
CA VAL A 90 2.88 17.40 1.18
C VAL A 90 1.39 17.07 1.18
N TYR A 91 1.05 15.79 1.14
CA TYR A 91 -0.30 15.29 1.30
C TYR A 91 -0.38 14.36 2.51
N TYR A 92 -1.39 14.55 3.34
CA TYR A 92 -1.77 13.65 4.41
C TYR A 92 -2.79 12.65 3.89
N TYR A 93 -2.71 11.40 4.34
CA TYR A 93 -3.68 10.37 3.96
C TYR A 93 -3.94 9.34 5.07
N LYS A 94 -5.07 8.63 4.98
CA LYS A 94 -5.37 7.41 5.75
C LYS A 94 -6.27 6.48 4.96
N ALA A 95 -6.18 5.18 5.23
CA ALA A 95 -7.06 4.17 4.67
C ALA A 95 -8.24 3.88 5.60
N THR A 96 -9.40 3.62 5.01
CA THR A 96 -10.63 3.20 5.70
C THR A 96 -11.30 2.08 4.91
N GLN A 97 -11.74 1.03 5.60
CA GLN A 97 -12.50 -0.07 5.03
C GLN A 97 -13.56 -0.51 6.05
N LEU A 98 -14.84 -0.29 5.73
CA LEU A 98 -15.94 -0.46 6.68
C LEU A 98 -15.65 0.30 8.00
N ALA A 99 -15.57 -0.41 9.13
CA ALA A 99 -15.24 0.16 10.44
C ALA A 99 -13.72 0.21 10.73
N SER A 100 -12.87 -0.41 9.91
CA SER A 100 -11.42 -0.42 10.07
C SER A 100 -10.79 0.85 9.50
N THR A 101 -9.87 1.46 10.24
CA THR A 101 -9.15 2.69 9.86
C THR A 101 -7.66 2.52 10.17
N SER A 102 -6.78 2.87 9.23
CA SER A 102 -5.34 2.90 9.46
C SER A 102 -4.92 4.12 10.29
N ALA A 103 -3.66 4.15 10.74
CA ALA A 103 -3.03 5.40 11.15
C ALA A 103 -2.99 6.42 10.00
N GLY A 104 -2.79 7.69 10.35
CA GLY A 104 -2.57 8.77 9.38
C GLY A 104 -1.09 8.92 9.03
N TYR A 105 -0.81 9.11 7.75
CA TYR A 105 0.54 9.27 7.21
C TYR A 105 0.60 10.51 6.31
N ASN A 106 1.80 10.85 5.84
CA ASN A 106 1.99 11.88 4.82
C ASN A 106 3.09 11.48 3.85
N PHE A 107 3.03 12.04 2.64
CA PHE A 107 4.04 11.88 1.59
C PHE A 107 4.20 13.20 0.83
N ILE A 108 5.23 13.28 0.00
CA ILE A 108 5.46 14.43 -0.89
C ILE A 108 5.37 13.94 -2.34
N THR A 109 4.59 14.63 -3.17
CA THR A 109 4.56 14.37 -4.63
C THR A 109 5.91 14.66 -5.29
N ALA A 110 6.10 14.18 -6.53
CA ALA A 110 7.35 14.41 -7.24
C ALA A 110 7.66 15.90 -7.35
N CYS A 111 8.93 16.25 -7.29
CA CYS A 111 9.38 17.64 -7.35
C CYS A 111 9.18 18.29 -8.73
N ASN A 112 9.28 19.61 -8.72
CA ASN A 112 9.32 20.42 -9.92
C ASN A 112 10.69 20.26 -10.58
N GLU A 113 10.78 20.68 -11.84
CA GLU A 113 12.05 20.81 -12.53
C GLU A 113 13.02 21.68 -11.72
N GLN A 114 14.32 21.36 -11.79
CA GLN A 114 15.38 22.12 -11.12
C GLN A 114 15.31 22.15 -9.57
N THR A 115 14.50 21.28 -8.96
CA THR A 115 14.49 21.10 -7.51
C THR A 115 15.53 20.06 -7.09
N ASP A 116 16.43 20.41 -6.17
CA ASP A 116 17.33 19.44 -5.57
C ASP A 116 16.55 18.37 -4.79
N PHE A 117 16.91 17.10 -4.97
CA PHE A 117 16.30 16.00 -4.24
C PHE A 117 17.33 14.95 -3.86
N ARG A 118 16.94 14.12 -2.89
CA ARG A 118 17.62 12.87 -2.54
C ARG A 118 16.66 11.73 -2.79
N PHE A 119 17.20 10.58 -3.14
CA PHE A 119 16.44 9.35 -3.23
C PHE A 119 17.21 8.23 -2.53
N LEU A 120 16.47 7.22 -2.12
CA LEU A 120 17.02 6.02 -1.52
C LEU A 120 17.22 4.96 -2.61
N LEU A 121 18.31 4.21 -2.55
CA LEU A 121 18.53 3.01 -3.36
C LEU A 121 18.98 1.89 -2.42
N ILE A 122 18.19 0.82 -2.35
CA ILE A 122 18.47 -0.37 -1.52
C ILE A 122 17.96 -1.60 -2.30
N GLY A 123 18.69 -2.71 -2.25
CA GLY A 123 18.24 -4.02 -2.70
C GLY A 123 18.87 -5.11 -1.83
N ASP A 124 18.53 -6.37 -2.14
CA ASP A 124 19.26 -7.57 -1.69
C ASP A 124 19.26 -7.85 -0.17
N TYR A 125 18.35 -7.29 0.61
CA TYR A 125 18.35 -7.53 2.05
C TYR A 125 17.79 -8.89 2.46
N ARG A 126 16.79 -9.47 1.77
CA ARG A 126 16.22 -10.81 2.03
C ARG A 126 16.23 -11.20 3.53
N THR A 127 17.03 -12.20 3.89
CA THR A 127 17.18 -12.75 5.24
C THR A 127 17.99 -11.86 6.19
N GLY A 128 18.70 -10.85 5.68
CA GLY A 128 19.45 -9.81 6.40
C GLY A 128 18.55 -8.76 7.08
N THR A 129 17.34 -9.16 7.50
CA THR A 129 16.30 -8.31 8.07
C THR A 129 16.77 -7.43 9.24
N SER A 130 17.63 -7.94 10.12
CA SER A 130 18.16 -7.14 11.23
C SER A 130 19.06 -5.99 10.76
N VAL A 131 19.83 -6.18 9.69
CA VAL A 131 20.66 -5.12 9.12
C VAL A 131 19.77 -4.14 8.36
N HIS A 132 18.78 -4.63 7.64
CA HIS A 132 17.78 -3.79 6.98
C HIS A 132 17.02 -2.92 7.98
N ASP A 133 16.58 -3.46 9.12
CA ASP A 133 15.93 -2.68 10.18
C ASP A 133 16.84 -1.55 10.72
N GLN A 134 18.15 -1.78 10.82
CA GLN A 134 19.12 -0.74 11.21
C GLN A 134 19.28 0.34 10.13
N ILE A 135 19.31 -0.06 8.85
CA ILE A 135 19.37 0.87 7.72
C ILE A 135 18.08 1.70 7.68
N THR A 136 16.92 1.07 7.79
CA THR A 136 15.63 1.77 7.71
C THR A 136 15.45 2.77 8.85
N ALA A 137 15.99 2.49 10.04
CA ALA A 137 15.97 3.41 11.17
C ALA A 137 16.71 4.75 10.92
N ILE A 138 17.74 4.78 10.05
CA ILE A 138 18.50 6.00 9.74
C ILE A 138 17.97 6.76 8.52
N VAL A 139 17.18 6.11 7.66
CA VAL A 139 16.64 6.71 6.43
C VAL A 139 15.92 8.06 6.66
N PRO A 140 15.09 8.25 7.71
CA PRO A 140 14.41 9.52 7.92
C PRO A 140 15.34 10.73 8.04
N ALA A 141 16.58 10.56 8.50
CA ALA A 141 17.54 11.66 8.61
C ALA A 141 17.99 12.23 7.25
N TYR A 142 17.78 11.47 6.17
CA TYR A 142 18.20 11.85 4.82
C TYR A 142 17.11 12.52 4.00
N ASN A 143 15.84 12.46 4.44
CA ASN A 143 14.66 12.98 3.74
C ASN A 143 14.59 12.58 2.24
N PRO A 144 14.65 11.28 1.90
CA PRO A 144 14.50 10.86 0.51
C PRO A 144 13.09 11.17 0.00
N ARG A 145 13.01 11.60 -1.27
CA ARG A 145 11.74 11.91 -1.93
C ARG A 145 11.07 10.69 -2.53
N PHE A 146 11.86 9.70 -2.94
CA PHE A 146 11.42 8.40 -3.38
C PHE A 146 12.47 7.35 -3.06
N TYR A 147 12.08 6.09 -3.21
CA TYR A 147 12.92 4.93 -2.96
C TYR A 147 12.94 4.00 -4.18
N LEU A 148 14.14 3.73 -4.73
CA LEU A 148 14.38 2.67 -5.69
C LEU A 148 14.75 1.38 -4.97
N ASN A 149 13.87 0.40 -5.06
CA ASN A 149 14.10 -0.92 -4.51
C ASN A 149 14.58 -1.87 -5.63
N GLY A 150 15.81 -2.35 -5.51
CA GLY A 150 16.48 -3.19 -6.52
C GLY A 150 15.99 -4.63 -6.61
N GLY A 151 15.03 -5.04 -5.77
CA GLY A 151 14.58 -6.41 -5.68
C GLY A 151 15.35 -7.21 -4.64
N ASP A 152 15.09 -8.52 -4.57
CA ASP A 152 15.65 -9.37 -3.53
C ASP A 152 15.29 -8.81 -2.11
N VAL A 153 14.01 -8.48 -1.94
CA VAL A 153 13.38 -8.04 -0.68
C VAL A 153 12.92 -9.20 0.20
N ALA A 154 12.75 -10.39 -0.39
CA ALA A 154 12.25 -11.58 0.26
C ALA A 154 12.85 -12.82 -0.39
N ASN A 155 13.43 -13.74 0.39
CA ASN A 155 14.17 -14.89 -0.08
C ASN A 155 13.38 -15.83 -1.02
N THR A 156 12.05 -15.80 -0.94
CA THR A 156 11.12 -16.51 -1.83
C THR A 156 9.88 -15.66 -2.10
N GLY A 157 9.18 -15.92 -3.20
CA GLY A 157 7.87 -15.30 -3.51
C GLY A 157 6.69 -15.75 -2.63
N SER A 158 6.92 -16.44 -1.51
CA SER A 158 5.85 -16.90 -0.62
C SER A 158 5.26 -15.74 0.18
N TYR A 159 3.98 -15.84 0.54
CA TYR A 159 3.30 -14.81 1.34
C TYR A 159 4.01 -14.59 2.67
N THR A 160 4.32 -15.68 3.38
CA THR A 160 5.00 -15.65 4.68
C THR A 160 6.40 -15.02 4.58
N THR A 161 7.16 -15.31 3.52
CA THR A 161 8.49 -14.70 3.35
C THR A 161 8.38 -13.20 3.10
N PHE A 162 7.45 -12.75 2.26
CA PHE A 162 7.16 -11.32 2.10
C PHE A 162 6.81 -10.64 3.44
N LYS A 163 6.00 -11.28 4.29
CA LYS A 163 5.62 -10.73 5.60
C LYS A 163 6.78 -10.66 6.59
N ASN A 164 7.65 -11.67 6.58
CA ASN A 164 8.73 -11.75 7.55
C ASN A 164 9.96 -10.92 7.16
N GLU A 165 10.16 -10.69 5.86
CA GLU A 165 11.39 -10.09 5.32
C GLU A 165 11.18 -8.71 4.70
N PHE A 166 10.14 -8.52 3.88
CA PHE A 166 9.86 -7.23 3.25
C PHE A 166 8.99 -6.34 4.15
N PHE A 167 7.79 -6.79 4.51
CA PHE A 167 6.79 -5.98 5.23
C PHE A 167 7.03 -5.94 6.75
N ARG A 168 8.29 -5.78 7.14
CA ARG A 168 8.69 -5.52 8.53
C ARG A 168 8.39 -4.07 8.89
N GLN A 169 8.31 -3.78 10.19
CA GLN A 169 7.92 -2.45 10.64
C GLN A 169 8.87 -1.35 10.15
N GLY A 170 10.19 -1.57 10.15
CA GLY A 170 11.17 -0.58 9.68
C GLY A 170 10.98 -0.19 8.22
N GLU A 171 10.75 -1.18 7.35
CA GLU A 171 10.42 -0.94 5.94
C GLU A 171 9.07 -0.23 5.80
N LEU A 172 8.03 -0.73 6.49
CA LEU A 172 6.69 -0.17 6.50
C LEU A 172 6.67 1.31 6.93
N ASP A 173 7.50 1.69 7.91
CA ASP A 173 7.64 3.07 8.39
C ASP A 173 8.23 4.02 7.35
N ILE A 174 9.02 3.49 6.40
CA ILE A 174 9.52 4.22 5.23
C ILE A 174 8.45 4.24 4.14
N ILE A 175 7.99 3.08 3.67
CA ILE A 175 7.15 3.01 2.46
C ILE A 175 5.74 3.57 2.67
N SER A 176 5.31 3.79 3.91
CA SER A 176 4.10 4.56 4.23
C SER A 176 4.25 6.07 4.02
N LYS A 177 5.48 6.59 3.83
CA LYS A 177 5.77 8.02 3.69
C LYS A 177 6.61 8.37 2.45
N VAL A 178 7.49 7.45 2.04
CA VAL A 178 8.40 7.58 0.91
C VAL A 178 7.94 6.60 -0.17
N PRO A 179 7.32 7.09 -1.25
CA PRO A 179 6.87 6.21 -2.33
C PRO A 179 8.04 5.48 -2.98
N PHE A 180 7.85 4.20 -3.27
CA PHE A 180 8.90 3.39 -3.87
C PHE A 180 8.56 2.87 -5.26
N PHE A 181 9.62 2.54 -5.99
CA PHE A 181 9.63 1.85 -7.25
C PHE A 181 10.45 0.58 -7.03
N LEU A 182 9.84 -0.59 -7.19
CA LEU A 182 10.51 -1.88 -7.01
C LEU A 182 10.70 -2.59 -8.33
N ALA A 183 11.92 -3.06 -8.58
CA ALA A 183 12.21 -4.05 -9.61
C ALA A 183 12.29 -5.43 -8.94
N PRO A 184 11.43 -6.41 -9.29
CA PRO A 184 11.46 -7.72 -8.67
C PRO A 184 12.79 -8.45 -8.91
N GLY A 185 13.32 -9.09 -7.88
CA GLY A 185 14.54 -9.89 -7.97
C GLY A 185 14.26 -11.35 -8.30
N ASN A 186 15.34 -12.14 -8.46
CA ASN A 186 15.21 -13.56 -8.74
C ASN A 186 14.70 -14.37 -7.53
N HIS A 187 14.85 -13.85 -6.31
CA HIS A 187 14.39 -14.54 -5.10
C HIS A 187 12.87 -14.50 -4.94
N GLU A 188 12.25 -13.33 -5.08
CA GLU A 188 10.79 -13.24 -5.03
C GLU A 188 10.15 -13.84 -6.29
N GLY A 189 10.86 -13.76 -7.42
CA GLY A 189 10.35 -14.08 -8.74
C GLY A 189 9.09 -13.28 -9.09
N TRP A 190 8.45 -13.62 -10.20
CA TRP A 190 7.27 -12.90 -10.69
C TRP A 190 5.95 -13.67 -10.51
N GLY A 191 5.73 -14.15 -9.29
CA GLY A 191 4.56 -14.92 -8.88
C GLY A 191 3.38 -14.07 -8.38
N THR A 192 2.33 -14.76 -7.91
CA THR A 192 1.07 -14.15 -7.43
C THR A 192 1.31 -13.09 -6.34
N ASN A 193 2.10 -13.40 -5.31
CA ASN A 193 2.33 -12.47 -4.20
C ASN A 193 3.17 -11.27 -4.65
N THR A 194 4.24 -11.49 -5.42
CA THR A 194 5.03 -10.39 -5.98
C THR A 194 4.14 -9.46 -6.81
N LYS A 195 3.30 -10.00 -7.70
CA LYS A 195 2.37 -9.20 -8.49
C LYS A 195 1.35 -8.46 -7.61
N ALA A 196 0.83 -9.11 -6.58
CA ALA A 196 -0.12 -8.49 -5.66
C ALA A 196 0.52 -7.29 -4.93
N PHE A 197 1.72 -7.49 -4.38
CA PHE A 197 2.38 -6.53 -3.52
C PHE A 197 3.16 -5.43 -4.24
N THR A 198 3.78 -5.74 -5.39
CA THR A 198 4.81 -4.86 -5.98
C THR A 198 4.60 -4.55 -7.45
N LYS A 199 3.59 -5.13 -8.11
CA LYS A 199 3.32 -4.78 -9.51
C LYS A 199 2.99 -3.30 -9.64
N GLY A 200 3.92 -2.57 -10.25
CA GLY A 200 3.79 -1.18 -10.63
C GLY A 200 2.56 -0.98 -11.52
N ILE A 201 1.85 0.11 -11.29
CA ILE A 201 0.51 0.34 -11.84
C ILE A 201 0.57 1.36 -12.99
N THR A 202 1.78 1.81 -13.33
CA THR A 202 2.09 2.68 -14.48
C THR A 202 2.31 1.91 -15.79
N LEU A 203 2.06 0.60 -15.81
CA LEU A 203 2.27 -0.27 -16.97
C LEU A 203 1.07 -0.22 -17.92
N GLN A 204 1.27 0.31 -19.12
CA GLN A 204 0.21 0.54 -20.11
C GLN A 204 -0.51 -0.75 -20.54
N SER A 205 0.19 -1.88 -20.59
CA SER A 205 -0.40 -3.15 -21.06
C SER A 205 -0.78 -4.12 -19.95
N GLY A 206 -0.28 -3.91 -18.72
CA GLY A 206 -0.46 -4.85 -17.61
C GLY A 206 0.21 -6.21 -17.81
N THR A 207 1.00 -6.41 -18.88
CA THR A 207 1.77 -7.63 -19.16
C THR A 207 3.28 -7.45 -19.04
N GLU A 208 3.73 -6.22 -18.78
CA GLU A 208 5.15 -5.88 -18.70
C GLU A 208 5.76 -6.22 -17.33
N ASP A 209 6.99 -6.72 -17.36
CA ASP A 209 7.80 -7.03 -16.17
C ASP A 209 8.81 -5.90 -15.87
N TYR A 210 8.73 -4.80 -16.62
CA TYR A 210 9.62 -3.64 -16.56
C TYR A 210 8.81 -2.36 -16.78
N TYR A 211 9.25 -1.24 -16.20
CA TYR A 211 8.64 0.07 -16.38
C TYR A 211 9.71 1.16 -16.47
N SER A 212 9.30 2.30 -16.99
CA SER A 212 10.01 3.57 -16.81
C SER A 212 9.14 4.55 -16.03
N PHE A 213 9.78 5.56 -15.46
CA PHE A 213 9.11 6.70 -14.84
C PHE A 213 10.02 7.91 -14.99
N ASP A 214 9.41 9.09 -14.98
CA ASP A 214 10.13 10.37 -14.94
C ASP A 214 10.05 10.95 -13.53
N TYR A 215 11.17 11.47 -13.04
CA TYR A 215 11.21 12.16 -11.75
C TYR A 215 11.93 13.51 -11.91
N CYS A 216 11.16 14.59 -11.80
CA CYS A 216 11.63 15.98 -11.88
C CYS A 216 12.39 16.37 -13.16
N CYS A 217 12.23 15.61 -14.26
CA CYS A 217 12.79 15.97 -15.56
C CYS A 217 12.10 17.19 -16.17
N SER A 218 12.91 18.04 -16.82
CA SER A 218 12.39 19.03 -17.76
C SER A 218 12.00 18.38 -19.07
N SER A 219 10.87 18.78 -19.64
CA SER A 219 10.61 18.51 -21.06
C SER A 219 11.77 19.12 -21.85
N ARG A 220 12.62 18.28 -22.43
CA ARG A 220 13.61 18.72 -23.43
C ARG A 220 12.92 19.01 -24.75
#